data_AF-A0A352A996-F1
#
_entry.id   AF-A0A352A996-F1
#
_cell.length_a   1.000
_cell.length_b   1.000
_cell.length_c   1.000
_cell.angle_alpha   90.00
_cell.angle_beta   90.00
_cell.angle_gamma   90.00
#
_symmetry.space_group_name_H-M   'P 1'
#
loop_
_entity.id
_entity.type
_entity.pdbx_description
1 polymer ?
#
loop_
_entity_poly.entity_id
_entity_poly.type
_entity_poly.pdbx_seq_one_letter_code
_entity_poly.pdbx_strand_id
1 'polypeptide(L)'
;MNIKLKRSEITIWINITMNFCLVVLCLLRKVMILFFLSNDEMISLFKDKTLSFEPGTDYEYCNSGYFLLSLIIEKVSGLSYEEFLNENIFKPLNMNYTYVDEGKKIIKNMATGYYINYRNLVHCNYIDMNNLRGSGNICSTVNDINKWTDGLFEEKIISKNQLEKMITPYKGDYGCGVFINNIHNTKCINHNGSAEGFLTQLNYYPQHKLTIQVLSNLGFTNTDGICNNLASIVFEQEYSMPEKPRKYEISKSKLNNILGIYKDSSSYIEVYENDDNLYFRLTKCNVFLMYP
;
A
#
# COMPACT_ATOMS: atom_id res chain seq x y z
N MET A 1 15.21 22.07 -26.61
CA MET A 1 16.55 21.98 -26.02
C MET A 1 16.54 20.76 -25.10
N ASN A 2 17.17 19.66 -25.51
CA ASN A 2 17.09 18.36 -24.82
C ASN A 2 17.81 18.42 -23.46
N ILE A 3 17.05 18.57 -22.37
CA ILE A 3 17.58 18.41 -21.03
C ILE A 3 17.58 16.91 -20.72
N LYS A 4 18.69 16.24 -21.03
CA LYS A 4 19.00 14.94 -20.44
C LYS A 4 19.30 15.18 -18.96
N LEU A 5 18.37 14.80 -18.08
CA LEU A 5 18.60 14.73 -16.64
C LEU A 5 19.81 13.82 -16.38
N LYS A 6 20.80 14.31 -15.64
CA LYS A 6 21.99 13.52 -15.27
C LYS A 6 21.63 12.65 -14.05
N ARG A 7 22.08 11.39 -14.05
CA ARG A 7 21.98 10.42 -12.93
C ARG A 7 22.35 10.99 -11.54
N SER A 8 23.10 12.08 -11.48
CA SER A 8 23.46 12.81 -10.26
C SER A 8 22.29 13.45 -9.52
N GLU A 9 21.19 13.77 -10.20
CA GLU A 9 20.04 14.41 -9.55
C GLU A 9 19.20 13.38 -8.78
N ILE A 10 19.22 12.09 -9.16
CA ILE A 10 18.61 10.97 -8.40
C ILE A 10 19.27 10.82 -6.99
N THR A 11 20.51 11.29 -6.81
CA THR A 11 21.24 11.25 -5.53
C THR A 11 20.67 12.20 -4.46
N ILE A 12 20.00 13.29 -4.86
CA ILE A 12 19.36 14.22 -3.93
C ILE A 12 18.13 13.57 -3.26
N TRP A 13 17.44 12.67 -3.97
CA TRP A 13 16.16 12.08 -3.55
C TRP A 13 16.31 11.13 -2.37
N ILE A 14 17.43 10.41 -2.29
CA ILE A 14 17.68 9.42 -1.24
C ILE A 14 18.09 10.09 0.08
N ASN A 15 18.84 11.19 0.01
CA ASN A 15 19.14 11.97 1.21
C ASN A 15 17.90 12.69 1.75
N ILE A 16 16.92 12.98 0.88
CA ILE A 16 15.61 13.49 1.29
C ILE A 16 14.78 12.35 1.90
N THR A 17 14.65 11.16 1.28
CA THR A 17 13.85 10.06 1.87
C THR A 17 14.39 9.56 3.21
N MET A 18 15.72 9.54 3.39
CA MET A 18 16.35 9.13 4.65
C MET A 18 16.22 10.15 5.79
N ASN A 19 16.01 11.44 5.48
CA ASN A 19 15.83 12.48 6.50
C ASN A 19 14.38 13.03 6.60
N PHE A 20 13.50 12.70 5.65
CA PHE A 20 12.10 13.17 5.55
C PHE A 20 11.08 12.03 5.62
N CYS A 21 11.34 10.96 6.36
CA CYS A 21 10.23 10.17 6.92
C CYS A 21 9.60 10.96 8.07
N LEU A 22 8.90 12.06 7.74
CA LEU A 22 8.24 12.93 8.69
C LEU A 22 6.74 12.72 8.66
N VAL A 23 6.29 12.04 9.71
CA VAL A 23 5.06 12.18 10.49
C VAL A 23 4.00 13.15 9.95
N VAL A 24 2.81 12.62 9.67
CA VAL A 24 1.53 13.00 10.28
C VAL A 24 0.63 11.75 10.32
N LEU A 25 0.31 11.31 11.54
CA LEU A 25 -0.64 10.26 11.86
C LEU A 25 -2.07 10.61 11.43
N CYS A 26 -2.75 9.57 10.92
CA CYS A 26 -4.14 9.21 11.26
C CYS A 26 -5.30 10.17 10.94
N LEU A 27 -5.15 11.19 10.10
CA LEU A 27 -6.32 11.95 9.64
C LEU A 27 -6.96 11.42 8.36
N LEU A 28 -6.30 10.62 7.54
CA LEU A 28 -6.96 9.99 6.38
C LEU A 28 -7.98 8.90 6.78
N ARG A 29 -8.01 8.44 8.04
CA ARG A 29 -9.10 7.58 8.52
C ARG A 29 -10.37 8.35 8.93
N LYS A 30 -10.29 9.66 9.22
CA LYS A 30 -11.43 10.45 9.75
C LYS A 30 -11.79 11.69 8.93
N VAL A 31 -10.85 12.26 8.17
CA VAL A 31 -11.11 13.36 7.24
C VAL A 31 -11.49 12.74 5.91
N MET A 32 -12.78 12.46 5.80
CA MET A 32 -13.58 12.35 4.59
C MET A 32 -12.78 12.53 3.28
N ILE A 33 -12.32 11.42 2.71
CA ILE A 33 -11.68 11.27 1.38
C ILE A 33 -12.66 11.65 0.22
N LEU A 34 -13.73 12.37 0.54
CA LEU A 34 -14.87 12.65 -0.33
C LEU A 34 -14.79 14.03 -1.02
N PHE A 35 -13.75 14.82 -0.77
CA PHE A 35 -13.57 16.12 -1.40
C PHE A 35 -12.30 16.18 -2.24
N PHE A 36 -12.40 16.85 -3.38
CA PHE A 36 -11.26 17.29 -4.18
C PHE A 36 -10.49 18.32 -3.36
N LEU A 37 -9.22 18.02 -3.05
CA LEU A 37 -8.31 18.97 -2.42
C LEU A 37 -7.25 19.40 -3.44
N SER A 38 -7.02 20.71 -3.54
CA SER A 38 -5.81 21.23 -4.18
C SER A 38 -4.56 20.85 -3.37
N ASN A 39 -3.38 20.96 -3.99
CA ASN A 39 -2.12 20.69 -3.31
C ASN A 39 -1.96 21.56 -2.04
N ASP A 40 -2.34 22.84 -2.10
CA ASP A 40 -2.23 23.77 -0.97
C ASP A 40 -3.21 23.44 0.16
N GLU A 41 -4.42 22.99 -0.19
CA GLU A 41 -5.40 22.51 0.79
C GLU A 41 -4.92 21.22 1.46
N MET A 42 -4.37 20.27 0.69
CA MET A 42 -3.80 19.04 1.25
C MET A 42 -2.64 19.34 2.21
N ILE A 43 -1.70 20.20 1.80
CA ILE A 43 -0.60 20.65 2.67
C ILE A 43 -1.12 21.32 3.94
N SER A 44 -2.16 22.15 3.81
CA SER A 44 -2.74 22.85 4.96
C SER A 44 -3.37 21.93 6.00
N LEU A 45 -3.69 20.66 5.67
CA LEU A 45 -4.16 19.68 6.64
C LEU A 45 -3.09 19.27 7.67
N PHE A 46 -1.80 19.36 7.29
CA PHE A 46 -0.71 18.83 8.10
C PHE A 46 0.45 19.80 8.38
N LYS A 47 0.59 20.91 7.63
CA LYS A 47 1.74 21.83 7.78
C LYS A 47 1.91 22.43 9.19
N ASP A 48 0.81 22.62 9.92
CA ASP A 48 0.79 23.24 11.25
C ASP A 48 0.67 22.20 12.39
N LYS A 49 0.82 20.91 12.08
CA LYS A 49 0.79 19.84 13.08
C LYS A 49 2.15 19.70 13.76
N THR A 50 2.13 19.42 15.05
CA THR A 50 3.34 19.06 15.80
C THR A 50 3.88 17.73 15.29
N LEU A 51 5.21 17.64 15.14
CA LEU A 51 5.89 16.39 14.84
C LEU A 51 5.72 15.40 16.02
N SER A 52 5.54 14.11 15.72
CA SER A 52 5.47 13.04 16.74
C SER A 52 6.82 12.86 17.45
N PHE A 53 7.92 13.17 16.76
CA PHE A 53 9.29 13.07 17.23
C PHE A 53 10.20 13.98 16.41
N GLU A 54 11.41 14.25 16.91
CA GLU A 54 12.40 15.04 16.19
C GLU A 54 12.88 14.29 14.93
N PRO A 55 13.03 14.95 13.76
CA PRO A 55 13.49 14.30 12.54
C PRO A 55 14.76 13.46 12.74
N GLY A 56 14.72 12.20 12.30
CA GLY A 56 15.84 11.27 12.45
C GLY A 56 16.02 10.70 13.87
N THR A 57 15.14 11.00 14.82
CA THR A 57 15.20 10.39 16.17
C THR A 57 14.35 9.13 16.29
N ASP A 58 13.34 8.96 15.45
CA ASP A 58 12.51 7.76 15.38
C ASP A 58 11.97 7.52 13.95
N TYR A 59 11.17 6.46 13.77
CA TYR A 59 10.52 6.10 12.53
C TYR A 59 9.00 5.92 12.70
N GLU A 60 8.23 6.50 11.78
CA GLU A 60 6.79 6.27 11.64
C GLU A 60 6.37 6.39 10.18
N TYR A 61 5.64 5.40 9.69
CA TYR A 61 5.14 5.39 8.31
C TYR A 61 4.14 6.54 8.08
N CYS A 62 4.35 7.34 7.03
CA CYS A 62 3.59 8.56 6.78
C CYS A 62 3.25 8.75 5.30
N ASN A 63 1.97 8.58 4.93
CA ASN A 63 1.49 8.82 3.56
C ASN A 63 1.63 10.29 3.14
N SER A 64 1.39 11.24 4.04
CA SER A 64 1.54 12.68 3.74
C SER A 64 2.99 13.04 3.38
N GLY A 65 3.98 12.31 3.91
CA GLY A 65 5.38 12.44 3.52
C GLY A 65 5.60 12.05 2.06
N TYR A 66 5.01 10.94 1.60
CA TYR A 66 5.05 10.53 0.19
C TYR A 66 4.31 11.49 -0.74
N PHE A 67 3.20 12.09 -0.27
CA PHE A 67 2.54 13.17 -1.00
C PHE A 67 3.49 14.36 -1.20
N LEU A 68 4.17 14.83 -0.15
CA LEU A 68 5.18 15.90 -0.27
C LEU A 68 6.32 15.50 -1.22
N LEU A 69 6.81 14.26 -1.16
CA LEU A 69 7.86 13.78 -2.08
C LEU A 69 7.41 13.90 -3.55
N SER A 70 6.14 13.61 -3.85
CA SER A 70 5.61 13.80 -5.21
C SER A 70 5.68 15.26 -5.67
N LEU A 71 5.37 16.22 -4.78
CA LEU A 71 5.46 17.65 -5.09
C LEU A 71 6.91 18.12 -5.24
N ILE A 72 7.84 17.56 -4.47
CA ILE A 72 9.27 17.84 -4.63
C ILE A 72 9.75 17.34 -5.99
N ILE A 73 9.31 16.15 -6.43
CA ILE A 73 9.58 15.63 -7.78
C ILE A 73 9.16 16.64 -8.84
N GLU A 74 7.94 17.16 -8.74
CA GLU A 74 7.44 18.16 -9.69
C GLU A 74 8.28 19.44 -9.65
N LYS A 75 8.56 19.95 -8.45
CA LYS A 75 9.29 21.20 -8.26
C LYS A 75 10.72 21.15 -8.82
N VAL A 76 11.43 20.04 -8.61
CA VAL A 76 12.83 19.90 -9.01
C VAL A 76 12.97 19.52 -10.48
N SER A 77 12.10 18.64 -10.98
CA SER A 77 12.18 18.18 -12.38
C SER A 77 11.56 19.14 -13.38
N GLY A 78 10.60 19.96 -12.94
CA GLY A 78 9.76 20.79 -13.82
C GLY A 78 8.73 20.01 -14.63
N LEU A 79 8.58 18.70 -14.37
CA LEU A 79 7.57 17.82 -14.96
C LEU A 79 6.44 17.58 -13.96
N SER A 80 5.24 17.24 -14.40
CA SER A 80 4.23 16.67 -13.50
C SER A 80 4.69 15.31 -12.94
N TYR A 81 4.10 14.89 -11.82
CA TYR A 81 4.43 13.60 -11.21
C TYR A 81 4.18 12.42 -12.17
N GLU A 82 3.07 12.42 -12.92
CA GLU A 82 2.78 11.40 -13.95
C GLU A 82 3.84 11.42 -15.06
N GLU A 83 4.17 12.59 -15.60
CA GLU A 83 5.17 12.72 -16.67
C GLU A 83 6.55 12.25 -16.21
N PHE A 84 6.97 12.63 -15.00
CA PHE A 84 8.25 12.20 -14.46
C PHE A 84 8.33 10.67 -14.35
N LEU A 85 7.33 10.01 -13.77
CA LEU A 85 7.29 8.56 -13.65
C LEU A 85 7.25 7.88 -15.02
N ASN A 86 6.48 8.43 -15.96
CA ASN A 86 6.37 7.89 -17.30
C ASN A 86 7.71 7.93 -18.06
N GLU A 87 8.41 9.08 -18.04
CA GLU A 87 9.68 9.25 -18.75
C GLU A 87 10.86 8.52 -18.09
N ASN A 88 10.89 8.45 -16.76
CA ASN A 88 12.06 7.96 -16.02
C ASN A 88 11.91 6.52 -15.50
N ILE A 89 10.69 5.97 -15.45
CA ILE A 89 10.43 4.63 -14.90
C ILE A 89 9.61 3.78 -15.89
N PHE A 90 8.38 4.19 -16.22
CA PHE A 90 7.46 3.31 -16.94
C PHE A 90 7.91 3.03 -18.38
N LYS A 91 8.26 4.06 -19.15
CA LYS A 91 8.77 3.87 -20.52
C LYS A 91 10.10 3.12 -20.56
N PRO A 92 11.14 3.47 -19.76
CA PRO A 92 12.40 2.72 -19.74
C PRO A 92 12.25 1.23 -19.43
N LEU A 93 11.21 0.87 -18.65
CA LEU A 93 10.94 -0.51 -18.24
C LEU A 93 9.84 -1.19 -19.07
N ASN A 94 9.29 -0.52 -20.09
CA ASN A 94 8.18 -1.00 -20.91
C ASN A 94 6.93 -1.39 -20.09
N MET A 95 6.62 -0.61 -19.05
CA MET A 95 5.44 -0.76 -18.19
C MET A 95 4.22 -0.07 -18.82
N ASN A 96 3.74 -0.60 -19.95
CA ASN A 96 2.74 0.03 -20.81
C ASN A 96 1.31 0.06 -20.24
N TYR A 97 1.07 -0.67 -19.15
CA TYR A 97 -0.19 -0.81 -18.42
C TYR A 97 -0.05 -0.35 -16.96
N THR A 98 0.87 0.57 -16.70
CA THR A 98 1.01 1.27 -15.41
C THR A 98 0.69 2.74 -15.58
N TYR A 99 -0.13 3.28 -14.69
CA TYR A 99 -0.57 4.67 -14.74
C TYR A 99 -0.62 5.29 -13.36
N VAL A 100 -0.41 6.60 -13.29
CA VAL A 100 -0.81 7.41 -12.15
C VAL A 100 -2.31 7.66 -12.26
N ASP A 101 -3.07 7.22 -11.27
CA ASP A 101 -4.52 7.43 -11.20
C ASP A 101 -4.81 8.78 -10.53
N GLU A 102 -5.36 9.70 -11.32
CA GLU A 102 -5.85 11.00 -10.88
C GLU A 102 -7.39 11.08 -10.93
N GLY A 103 -8.07 9.96 -11.15
CA GLY A 103 -9.54 9.85 -11.20
C GLY A 103 -10.20 10.43 -12.45
N LYS A 104 -9.43 10.95 -13.42
CA LYS A 104 -9.94 11.64 -14.62
C LYS A 104 -9.77 10.86 -15.91
N LYS A 105 -8.78 9.98 -15.98
CA LYS A 105 -8.40 9.26 -17.19
C LYS A 105 -9.21 7.98 -17.32
N ILE A 106 -9.80 7.75 -18.49
CA ILE A 106 -10.44 6.47 -18.79
C ILE A 106 -9.34 5.44 -19.08
N ILE A 107 -9.14 4.51 -18.16
CA ILE A 107 -8.18 3.41 -18.30
C ILE A 107 -8.94 2.14 -18.68
N LYS A 108 -8.68 1.64 -19.89
CA LYS A 108 -9.31 0.41 -20.38
C LYS A 108 -8.90 -0.78 -19.52
N ASN A 109 -9.86 -1.65 -19.19
CA ASN A 109 -9.66 -2.85 -18.36
C ASN A 109 -9.16 -2.57 -16.93
N MET A 110 -9.39 -1.37 -16.41
CA MET A 110 -9.16 -1.08 -14.99
C MET A 110 -10.10 -1.93 -14.13
N ALA A 111 -9.53 -2.64 -13.15
CA ALA A 111 -10.32 -3.43 -12.21
C ALA A 111 -11.20 -2.52 -11.35
N THR A 112 -12.39 -2.99 -10.99
CA THR A 112 -13.25 -2.32 -10.01
C THR A 112 -13.04 -2.92 -8.63
N GLY A 113 -12.95 -2.09 -7.60
CA GLY A 113 -12.79 -2.52 -6.21
C GLY A 113 -14.12 -2.93 -5.58
N TYR A 114 -14.06 -3.92 -4.70
CA TYR A 114 -15.23 -4.49 -4.05
C TYR A 114 -15.01 -4.76 -2.56
N TYR A 115 -16.11 -4.85 -1.82
CA TYR A 115 -16.18 -5.44 -0.49
C TYR A 115 -17.26 -6.52 -0.45
N ILE A 116 -17.21 -7.36 0.58
CA ILE A 116 -18.36 -8.15 0.99
C ILE A 116 -19.12 -7.37 2.06
N ASN A 117 -20.40 -7.13 1.82
CA ASN A 117 -21.32 -6.57 2.82
C ASN A 117 -22.42 -7.61 3.09
N TYR A 118 -22.45 -8.12 4.32
CA TYR A 118 -23.16 -9.33 4.70
C TYR A 118 -22.69 -10.55 3.88
N ARG A 119 -23.43 -10.88 2.82
CA ARG A 119 -23.18 -11.99 1.90
C ARG A 119 -23.12 -11.52 0.44
N ASN A 120 -23.22 -10.22 0.20
CA ASN A 120 -23.28 -9.64 -1.13
C ASN A 120 -21.95 -8.99 -1.50
N LEU A 121 -21.54 -9.16 -2.75
CA LEU A 121 -20.47 -8.39 -3.35
C LEU A 121 -21.00 -6.99 -3.64
N VAL A 122 -20.35 -5.97 -3.09
CA VAL A 122 -20.71 -4.55 -3.29
C VAL A 122 -19.51 -3.77 -3.78
N HIS A 123 -19.74 -2.71 -4.55
CA HIS A 123 -18.67 -1.79 -4.93
C HIS A 123 -18.04 -1.15 -3.70
N CYS A 124 -16.74 -0.88 -3.79
CA CYS A 124 -16.03 -0.09 -2.81
C CYS A 124 -16.51 1.37 -2.80
N ASN A 125 -16.22 2.10 -1.72
CA ASN A 125 -16.54 3.53 -1.71
C ASN A 125 -15.68 4.26 -2.76
N TYR A 126 -16.20 5.37 -3.25
CA TYR A 126 -15.40 6.27 -4.09
C TYR A 126 -14.35 6.98 -3.23
N ILE A 127 -13.12 7.01 -3.72
CA ILE A 127 -12.04 7.82 -3.19
C ILE A 127 -11.44 8.65 -4.34
N ASP A 128 -11.14 9.91 -4.08
CA ASP A 128 -10.32 10.70 -5.01
C ASP A 128 -8.86 10.27 -4.88
N MET A 129 -8.36 9.57 -5.91
CA MET A 129 -7.01 9.02 -5.94
C MET A 129 -5.93 10.11 -5.92
N ASN A 130 -6.25 11.37 -6.25
CA ASN A 130 -5.31 12.49 -6.07
C ASN A 130 -4.91 12.68 -4.61
N ASN A 131 -5.80 12.37 -3.66
CA ASN A 131 -5.49 12.44 -2.24
C ASN A 131 -4.45 11.38 -1.81
N LEU A 132 -4.20 10.37 -2.64
CA LEU A 132 -3.18 9.33 -2.46
C LEU A 132 -1.95 9.55 -3.35
N ARG A 133 -1.79 10.73 -3.96
CA ARG A 133 -0.65 11.04 -4.82
C ARG A 133 0.67 10.74 -4.11
N GLY A 134 1.57 10.05 -4.81
CA GLY A 134 2.88 9.66 -4.29
C GLY A 134 2.87 8.49 -3.30
N SER A 135 1.74 8.24 -2.63
CA SER A 135 1.63 7.26 -1.53
C SER A 135 0.88 5.99 -1.92
N GLY A 136 -0.03 6.03 -2.90
CA GLY A 136 -0.82 4.86 -3.26
C GLY A 136 -1.65 4.98 -4.54
N ASN A 137 -1.41 5.99 -5.38
CA ASN A 137 -2.21 6.25 -6.57
C ASN A 137 -1.65 5.68 -7.88
N ILE A 138 -0.73 4.73 -7.82
CA ILE A 138 -0.26 4.03 -9.03
C ILE A 138 -1.13 2.78 -9.22
N CYS A 139 -1.73 2.65 -10.39
CA CYS A 139 -2.40 1.43 -10.82
C CYS A 139 -1.51 0.68 -11.83
N SER A 140 -1.50 -0.65 -11.76
CA SER A 140 -0.61 -1.48 -12.56
C SER A 140 -1.16 -2.89 -12.77
N THR A 141 -0.40 -3.72 -13.48
CA THR A 141 -0.65 -5.16 -13.66
C THR A 141 0.49 -5.96 -13.06
N VAL A 142 0.25 -7.24 -12.75
CA VAL A 142 1.32 -8.14 -12.27
C VAL A 142 2.49 -8.20 -13.26
N ASN A 143 2.22 -8.18 -14.57
CA ASN A 143 3.27 -8.23 -15.59
C ASN A 143 4.16 -6.98 -15.58
N ASP A 144 3.58 -5.80 -15.36
CA ASP A 144 4.36 -4.57 -15.31
C ASP A 144 5.08 -4.38 -13.98
N ILE A 145 4.50 -4.84 -12.86
CA ILE A 145 5.20 -4.88 -11.58
C ILE A 145 6.41 -5.82 -11.64
N ASN A 146 6.32 -6.95 -12.35
CA ASN A 146 7.51 -7.81 -12.57
C ASN A 146 8.62 -7.05 -13.30
N LYS A 147 8.29 -6.29 -14.37
CA LYS A 147 9.27 -5.45 -15.07
C LYS A 147 9.86 -4.37 -14.18
N TRP A 148 9.05 -3.80 -13.28
CA TRP A 148 9.52 -2.85 -12.27
C TRP A 148 10.55 -3.48 -11.35
N THR A 149 10.24 -4.65 -10.78
CA THR A 149 11.14 -5.36 -9.88
C THR A 149 12.44 -5.74 -10.59
N ASP A 150 12.35 -6.37 -11.76
CA ASP A 150 13.53 -6.74 -12.54
C ASP A 150 14.37 -5.50 -12.89
N GLY A 151 13.73 -4.44 -13.39
CA GLY A 151 14.40 -3.21 -13.77
C GLY A 151 15.07 -2.46 -12.62
N LEU A 152 14.46 -2.48 -11.44
CA LEU A 152 15.01 -1.89 -10.23
C LEU A 152 16.28 -2.63 -9.79
N PHE A 153 16.20 -3.95 -9.66
CA PHE A 153 17.29 -4.78 -9.14
C PHE A 153 18.39 -5.11 -10.17
N GLU A 154 18.12 -4.91 -11.46
CA GLU A 154 19.12 -4.91 -12.54
C GLU A 154 19.72 -3.51 -12.81
N GLU A 155 19.45 -2.52 -11.95
CA GLU A 155 20.05 -1.18 -12.01
C GLU A 155 19.71 -0.40 -13.31
N LYS A 156 18.55 -0.68 -13.93
CA LYS A 156 18.14 -0.02 -15.18
C LYS A 156 17.70 1.43 -14.96
N ILE A 157 17.04 1.69 -13.84
CA ILE A 157 16.44 3.01 -13.52
C ILE A 157 17.19 3.78 -12.42
N ILE A 158 17.96 3.09 -11.58
CA ILE A 158 18.79 3.68 -10.53
C ILE A 158 20.16 3.02 -10.50
N SER A 159 21.18 3.73 -10.04
CA SER A 159 22.53 3.16 -9.85
C SER A 159 22.59 2.17 -8.68
N LYS A 160 23.59 1.29 -8.68
CA LYS A 160 23.90 0.42 -7.54
C LYS A 160 23.91 1.12 -6.18
N ASN A 161 24.61 2.26 -6.07
CA ASN A 161 24.70 3.02 -4.82
C ASN A 161 23.31 3.52 -4.36
N GLN A 162 22.47 3.93 -5.31
CA GLN A 162 21.10 4.35 -5.02
C GLN A 162 20.23 3.17 -4.57
N LEU A 163 20.37 2.02 -5.23
CA LEU A 163 19.68 0.80 -4.84
C LEU A 163 20.11 0.33 -3.45
N GLU A 164 21.41 0.31 -3.15
CA GLU A 164 21.95 -0.04 -1.84
C GLU A 164 21.36 0.83 -0.73
N LYS A 165 21.30 2.15 -0.95
CA LYS A 165 20.66 3.05 0.01
C LYS A 165 19.15 2.81 0.14
N MET A 166 18.44 2.55 -0.96
CA MET A 166 17.00 2.27 -0.96
C MET A 166 16.67 1.05 -0.07
N ILE A 167 17.50 0.01 -0.12
CA ILE A 167 17.27 -1.26 0.57
C ILE A 167 18.04 -1.37 1.91
N THR A 168 18.63 -0.28 2.39
CA THR A 168 19.26 -0.21 3.70
C THR A 168 18.21 0.24 4.71
N PRO A 169 17.86 -0.59 5.71
CA PRO A 169 16.88 -0.20 6.72
C PRO A 169 17.35 0.99 7.54
N TYR A 170 16.43 1.86 7.89
CA TYR A 170 16.60 2.93 8.86
C TYR A 170 15.67 2.67 10.05
N LYS A 171 16.25 2.49 11.25
CA LYS A 171 15.53 2.27 12.52
C LYS A 171 14.36 1.28 12.39
N GLY A 172 14.70 0.00 12.35
CA GLY A 172 13.74 -1.10 12.13
C GLY A 172 14.05 -1.81 10.83
N ASP A 173 13.01 -2.17 10.09
CA ASP A 173 13.07 -2.93 8.84
C ASP A 173 12.67 -2.10 7.60
N TYR A 174 12.49 -0.78 7.71
CA TYR A 174 12.05 0.06 6.59
C TYR A 174 13.20 0.84 5.93
N GLY A 175 13.30 0.76 4.60
CA GLY A 175 14.22 1.54 3.76
C GLY A 175 13.51 2.70 3.05
N CYS A 176 14.00 3.09 1.87
CA CYS A 176 13.34 4.12 1.07
C CYS A 176 12.17 3.51 0.26
N GLY A 177 10.98 3.40 0.86
CA GLY A 177 9.78 2.92 0.17
C GLY A 177 9.61 1.40 0.14
N VAL A 178 10.41 0.66 0.93
CA VAL A 178 10.35 -0.80 1.01
C VAL A 178 10.62 -1.28 2.43
N PHE A 179 9.98 -2.36 2.84
CA PHE A 179 10.36 -3.16 3.99
C PHE A 179 11.45 -4.16 3.59
N ILE A 180 12.34 -4.46 4.51
CA ILE A 180 13.46 -5.39 4.38
C ILE A 180 13.40 -6.33 5.59
N ASN A 181 12.75 -7.47 5.40
CA ASN A 181 12.59 -8.49 6.43
C ASN A 181 13.19 -9.83 5.98
N ASN A 182 13.07 -10.85 6.83
CA ASN A 182 13.43 -12.23 6.49
C ASN A 182 12.18 -13.10 6.53
N ILE A 183 11.91 -13.81 5.44
CA ILE A 183 10.83 -14.79 5.34
C ILE A 183 11.51 -16.13 5.04
N HIS A 184 11.25 -17.17 5.83
CA HIS A 184 11.93 -18.47 5.75
C HIS A 184 13.48 -18.34 5.70
N ASN A 185 14.05 -17.53 6.61
CA ASN A 185 15.50 -17.22 6.66
C ASN A 185 16.08 -16.63 5.37
N THR A 186 15.24 -16.16 4.46
CA THR A 186 15.64 -15.54 3.19
C THR A 186 15.28 -14.07 3.22
N LYS A 187 16.24 -13.21 2.85
CA LYS A 187 16.00 -11.76 2.77
C LYS A 187 14.87 -11.49 1.78
N CYS A 188 13.87 -10.75 2.22
CA CYS A 188 12.74 -10.33 1.42
C CYS A 188 12.63 -8.80 1.44
N ILE A 189 12.61 -8.21 0.26
CA ILE A 189 12.35 -6.79 0.05
C ILE A 189 10.91 -6.69 -0.42
N ASN A 190 10.07 -6.01 0.34
CA ASN A 190 8.62 -6.07 0.12
C ASN A 190 7.93 -4.74 0.42
N HIS A 191 6.69 -4.65 -0.03
CA HIS A 191 5.76 -3.63 0.41
C HIS A 191 4.33 -4.12 0.19
N ASN A 192 3.44 -3.79 1.13
CA ASN A 192 2.01 -4.04 1.00
C ASN A 192 1.29 -2.78 0.50
N GLY A 193 0.11 -2.95 -0.09
CA GLY A 193 -0.72 -1.83 -0.53
C GLY A 193 -2.15 -2.01 -0.08
N SER A 194 -2.79 -0.90 0.26
CA SER A 194 -4.19 -0.87 0.65
C SER A 194 -4.83 0.43 0.18
N ALA A 195 -5.89 0.27 -0.61
CA ALA A 195 -6.79 1.33 -1.00
C ALA A 195 -8.23 0.80 -0.92
N GLU A 196 -9.21 1.68 -1.06
CA GLU A 196 -10.63 1.30 -0.92
C GLU A 196 -10.99 0.20 -1.92
N GLY A 197 -11.29 -1.00 -1.44
CA GLY A 197 -11.61 -2.18 -2.25
C GLY A 197 -10.41 -2.90 -2.88
N PHE A 198 -9.17 -2.49 -2.62
CA PHE A 198 -7.96 -3.08 -3.20
C PHE A 198 -6.91 -3.40 -2.15
N LEU A 199 -6.29 -4.59 -2.26
CA LEU A 199 -5.16 -5.00 -1.44
C LEU A 199 -4.07 -5.59 -2.33
N THR A 200 -2.82 -5.28 -2.03
CA THR A 200 -1.67 -5.77 -2.77
C THR A 200 -0.56 -6.24 -1.83
N GLN A 201 0.23 -7.19 -2.29
CA GLN A 201 1.48 -7.57 -1.66
C GLN A 201 2.52 -7.81 -2.76
N LEU A 202 3.73 -7.28 -2.58
CA LEU A 202 4.88 -7.54 -3.43
C LEU A 202 6.04 -7.99 -2.55
N ASN A 203 6.56 -9.20 -2.81
CA ASN A 203 7.74 -9.76 -2.16
C ASN A 203 8.80 -10.05 -3.22
N TYR A 204 10.00 -9.52 -3.04
CA TYR A 204 11.17 -9.84 -3.86
C TYR A 204 12.25 -10.50 -3.01
N TYR A 205 12.78 -11.62 -3.50
CA TYR A 205 13.83 -12.40 -2.85
C TYR A 205 15.12 -12.32 -3.69
N PRO A 206 16.05 -11.39 -3.36
CA PRO A 206 17.20 -11.10 -4.21
C PRO A 206 18.11 -12.31 -4.46
N GLN A 207 18.30 -13.16 -3.45
CA GLN A 207 19.14 -14.36 -3.53
C GLN A 207 18.64 -15.36 -4.58
N HIS A 208 17.33 -15.37 -4.83
CA HIS A 208 16.66 -16.30 -5.74
C HIS A 208 16.22 -15.62 -7.04
N LYS A 209 16.38 -14.30 -7.17
CA LYS A 209 15.82 -13.49 -8.26
C LYS A 209 14.33 -13.80 -8.48
N LEU A 210 13.60 -13.89 -7.38
CA LEU A 210 12.22 -14.34 -7.35
C LEU A 210 11.31 -13.20 -6.89
N THR A 211 10.26 -12.95 -7.67
CA THR A 211 9.17 -12.03 -7.32
C THR A 211 7.91 -12.84 -7.07
N ILE A 212 7.29 -12.67 -5.90
CA ILE A 212 5.97 -13.19 -5.57
C ILE A 212 5.08 -11.99 -5.27
N GLN A 213 3.95 -11.88 -5.98
CA GLN A 213 3.04 -10.76 -5.82
C GLN A 213 1.59 -11.20 -5.97
N VAL A 214 0.71 -10.53 -5.25
CA VAL A 214 -0.74 -10.73 -5.31
C VAL A 214 -1.40 -9.35 -5.36
N LEU A 215 -2.27 -9.16 -6.35
CA LEU A 215 -3.14 -7.99 -6.47
C LEU A 215 -4.58 -8.48 -6.32
N SER A 216 -5.35 -7.87 -5.42
CA SER A 216 -6.76 -8.20 -5.21
C SER A 216 -7.62 -6.94 -5.29
N ASN A 217 -8.75 -7.06 -5.97
CA ASN A 217 -9.83 -6.07 -6.00
C ASN A 217 -10.99 -6.44 -5.07
N LEU A 218 -10.74 -7.31 -4.09
CA LEU A 218 -11.64 -7.61 -2.99
C LEU A 218 -11.00 -7.16 -1.68
N GLY A 219 -11.57 -6.14 -1.07
CA GLY A 219 -11.17 -5.68 0.24
C GLY A 219 -11.22 -6.82 1.27
N PHE A 220 -10.21 -6.85 2.15
CA PHE A 220 -9.93 -7.90 3.14
C PHE A 220 -9.36 -9.23 2.62
N THR A 221 -8.98 -9.31 1.35
CA THR A 221 -8.13 -10.43 0.89
C THR A 221 -6.83 -10.49 1.68
N ASN A 222 -6.48 -11.65 2.23
CA ASN A 222 -5.20 -11.87 2.92
C ASN A 222 -4.05 -12.04 1.90
N THR A 223 -3.67 -10.95 1.23
CA THR A 223 -2.63 -10.97 0.19
C THR A 223 -1.27 -11.38 0.73
N ASP A 224 -0.91 -10.93 1.93
CA ASP A 224 0.33 -11.32 2.61
C ASP A 224 0.36 -12.83 2.89
N GLY A 225 -0.69 -13.40 3.49
CA GLY A 225 -0.78 -14.84 3.73
C GLY A 225 -0.72 -15.67 2.44
N ILE A 226 -1.33 -15.21 1.35
CA ILE A 226 -1.22 -15.87 0.03
C ILE A 226 0.24 -15.82 -0.45
N CYS A 227 0.90 -14.65 -0.41
CA CYS A 227 2.30 -14.52 -0.80
C CYS A 227 3.23 -15.40 0.05
N ASN A 228 3.01 -15.47 1.36
CA ASN A 228 3.80 -16.30 2.27
C ASN A 228 3.59 -17.79 1.98
N ASN A 229 2.36 -18.25 1.74
CA ASN A 229 2.11 -19.63 1.31
C ASN A 229 2.75 -19.95 -0.05
N LEU A 230 2.71 -19.04 -1.02
CA LEU A 230 3.40 -19.20 -2.30
C LEU A 230 4.92 -19.29 -2.10
N ALA A 231 5.48 -18.47 -1.21
CA ALA A 231 6.90 -18.53 -0.85
C ALA A 231 7.25 -19.87 -0.20
N SER A 232 6.43 -20.36 0.73
CA SER A 232 6.62 -21.69 1.31
C SER A 232 6.64 -22.79 0.24
N ILE A 233 5.72 -22.75 -0.73
CA ILE A 233 5.69 -23.73 -1.83
C ILE A 233 6.98 -23.67 -2.66
N VAL A 234 7.43 -22.48 -3.05
CA VAL A 234 8.63 -22.31 -3.89
C VAL A 234 9.91 -22.69 -3.15
N PHE A 235 9.99 -22.42 -1.84
CA PHE A 235 11.14 -22.75 -1.00
C PHE A 235 11.04 -24.11 -0.31
N GLU A 236 10.10 -24.96 -0.73
CA GLU A 236 9.87 -26.31 -0.21
C GLU A 236 9.73 -26.36 1.33
N GLN A 237 9.09 -25.33 1.89
CA GLN A 237 8.75 -25.24 3.31
C GLN A 237 7.35 -25.80 3.57
N GLU A 238 7.02 -26.03 4.85
CA GLU A 238 5.64 -26.34 5.23
C GLU A 238 4.69 -25.18 4.90
N TYR A 239 3.52 -25.53 4.38
CA TYR A 239 2.46 -24.58 4.05
C TYR A 239 1.09 -25.16 4.40
N SER A 240 0.11 -24.27 4.53
CA SER A 240 -1.29 -24.65 4.72
C SER A 240 -2.12 -24.23 3.51
N MET A 241 -2.95 -25.13 3.00
CA MET A 241 -3.91 -24.77 1.97
C MET A 241 -5.05 -23.97 2.62
N PRO A 242 -5.60 -22.95 1.93
CA PRO A 242 -6.74 -22.21 2.44
C PRO A 242 -7.92 -23.15 2.64
N GLU A 243 -8.38 -23.27 3.88
CA GLU A 243 -9.57 -24.03 4.23
C GLU A 243 -10.79 -23.11 4.29
N LYS A 244 -11.97 -23.67 4.01
CA LYS A 244 -13.22 -22.95 4.28
C LYS A 244 -13.34 -22.77 5.80
N PRO A 245 -13.79 -21.59 6.27
CA PRO A 245 -14.09 -21.38 7.69
C PRO A 245 -14.98 -22.50 8.20
N ARG A 246 -14.54 -23.17 9.28
CA ARG A 246 -15.32 -24.20 9.95
C ARG A 246 -16.32 -23.50 10.86
N LYS A 247 -17.58 -23.94 10.83
CA LYS A 247 -18.57 -23.53 11.83
C LYS A 247 -18.38 -24.40 13.07
N TYR A 248 -18.28 -23.78 14.22
CA TYR A 248 -18.31 -24.38 15.54
C TYR A 248 -19.65 -24.08 16.20
N GLU A 249 -20.09 -25.01 17.05
CA GLU A 249 -21.24 -24.76 17.93
C GLU A 249 -20.78 -23.92 19.12
N ILE A 250 -21.24 -22.67 19.17
CA ILE A 250 -21.05 -21.79 20.32
C ILE A 250 -22.28 -21.84 21.22
N SER A 251 -22.08 -21.97 22.53
CA SER A 251 -23.20 -21.91 23.48
C SER A 251 -23.80 -20.50 23.52
N LYS A 252 -25.12 -20.39 23.73
CA LYS A 252 -25.80 -19.09 23.86
C LYS A 252 -25.16 -18.16 24.89
N SER A 253 -24.68 -18.72 26.01
CA SER A 253 -23.95 -17.97 27.03
C SER A 253 -22.66 -17.34 26.50
N LYS A 254 -21.87 -18.08 25.71
CA LYS A 254 -20.64 -17.53 25.10
C LYS A 254 -20.97 -16.53 24.00
N LEU A 255 -22.00 -16.79 23.20
CA LEU A 255 -22.46 -15.86 22.17
C LEU A 255 -22.86 -14.51 22.78
N ASN A 256 -23.68 -14.51 23.83
CA ASN A 256 -24.11 -13.29 24.51
C ASN A 256 -22.94 -12.46 25.08
N ASN A 257 -21.83 -13.10 25.42
CA ASN A 257 -20.63 -12.41 25.93
C ASN A 257 -19.81 -11.71 24.84
N ILE A 258 -19.99 -12.07 23.56
CA ILE A 258 -19.25 -11.46 22.45
C ILE A 258 -20.08 -10.44 21.65
N LEU A 259 -21.39 -10.35 21.91
CA LEU A 259 -22.23 -9.33 21.31
C LEU A 259 -21.94 -7.96 21.94
N GLY A 260 -21.92 -6.92 21.12
CA GLY A 260 -21.77 -5.55 21.61
C GLY A 260 -20.88 -4.69 20.74
N ILE A 261 -20.60 -3.48 21.25
CA ILE A 261 -19.77 -2.50 20.59
C ILE A 261 -18.41 -2.47 21.29
N TYR A 262 -17.37 -2.75 20.53
CA TYR A 262 -15.97 -2.63 20.90
C TYR A 262 -15.41 -1.36 20.26
N LYS A 263 -14.94 -0.42 21.07
CA LYS A 263 -14.45 0.87 20.59
C LYS A 263 -13.26 1.34 21.42
N ASP A 264 -12.26 1.86 20.73
CA ASP A 264 -11.17 2.65 21.34
C ASP A 264 -11.05 4.02 20.64
N SER A 265 -9.96 4.75 20.88
CA SER A 265 -9.72 6.07 20.29
C SER A 265 -9.65 6.06 18.75
N SER A 266 -9.33 4.91 18.17
CA SER A 266 -8.96 4.68 16.77
C SER A 266 -9.82 3.66 16.02
N SER A 267 -10.52 2.78 16.75
CA SER A 267 -11.21 1.60 16.21
C SER A 267 -12.64 1.48 16.71
N TYR A 268 -13.50 0.92 15.85
CA TYR A 268 -14.90 0.62 16.14
C TYR A 268 -15.26 -0.73 15.50
N ILE A 269 -15.82 -1.63 16.30
CA ILE A 269 -16.36 -2.92 15.86
C ILE A 269 -17.69 -3.13 16.58
N GLU A 270 -18.74 -3.42 15.83
CA GLU A 270 -20.02 -3.86 16.38
C GLU A 270 -20.22 -5.33 16.04
N VAL A 271 -20.41 -6.17 17.04
CA VAL A 271 -20.74 -7.59 16.89
C VAL A 271 -22.20 -7.79 17.26
N TYR A 272 -22.98 -8.33 16.33
CA TYR A 272 -24.42 -8.48 16.48
C TYR A 272 -24.96 -9.69 15.71
N GLU A 273 -26.11 -10.18 16.15
CA GLU A 273 -26.83 -11.27 15.48
C GLU A 273 -27.90 -10.70 14.55
N ASN A 274 -28.04 -11.27 13.36
CA ASN A 274 -29.12 -10.99 12.42
C ASN A 274 -29.45 -12.23 11.59
N ASP A 275 -30.72 -12.60 11.45
CA ASP A 275 -31.18 -13.78 10.68
C ASP A 275 -30.40 -15.07 11.02
N ASP A 276 -30.29 -15.42 12.30
CA ASP A 276 -29.54 -16.59 12.83
C ASP A 276 -28.03 -16.62 12.46
N ASN A 277 -27.49 -15.48 12.03
CA ASN A 277 -26.07 -15.34 11.69
C ASN A 277 -25.43 -14.27 12.57
N LEU A 278 -24.17 -14.53 12.95
CA LEU A 278 -23.35 -13.58 13.66
C LEU A 278 -22.60 -12.71 12.66
N TYR A 279 -22.56 -11.40 12.89
CA TYR A 279 -21.84 -10.45 12.06
C TYR A 279 -20.93 -9.57 12.91
N PHE A 280 -19.82 -9.10 12.32
CA PHE A 280 -19.12 -7.92 12.81
C PHE A 280 -19.15 -6.80 11.77
N ARG A 281 -19.28 -5.56 12.25
CA ARG A 281 -19.36 -4.35 11.44
C ARG A 281 -18.24 -3.40 11.82
N LEU A 282 -17.48 -2.96 10.82
CA LEU A 282 -16.41 -1.96 10.97
C LEU A 282 -16.91 -0.55 10.63
N THR A 283 -17.77 -0.45 9.62
CA THR A 283 -18.41 0.81 9.16
C THR A 283 -19.82 0.49 8.68
N LYS A 284 -20.63 1.51 8.36
CA LYS A 284 -21.98 1.30 7.78
C LYS A 284 -21.98 0.41 6.53
N CYS A 285 -20.90 0.41 5.75
CA CYS A 285 -20.79 -0.32 4.48
C CYS A 285 -19.97 -1.61 4.57
N ASN A 286 -19.32 -1.87 5.71
CA ASN A 286 -18.39 -2.99 5.91
C ASN A 286 -18.92 -3.91 7.02
N VAL A 287 -19.75 -4.88 6.63
CA VAL A 287 -20.34 -5.91 7.51
C VAL A 287 -19.90 -7.29 7.03
N PHE A 288 -19.37 -8.10 7.95
CA PHE A 288 -18.81 -9.40 7.64
C PHE A 288 -19.51 -10.49 8.43
N LEU A 289 -19.81 -11.59 7.74
CA LEU A 289 -20.29 -12.80 8.37
C LEU A 289 -19.21 -13.41 9.25
N MET A 290 -19.55 -13.70 10.50
CA MET A 290 -18.74 -14.48 11.41
C MET A 290 -19.15 -15.95 11.35
N TYR A 291 -18.16 -16.82 11.31
CA TYR A 291 -18.33 -18.24 11.49
C TYR A 291 -17.91 -18.53 12.93
N PRO A 292 -18.86 -18.59 13.89
CA PRO A 292 -18.55 -18.96 15.26
C PRO A 292 -17.94 -20.36 15.31
#